data_AF-A0A4V3E3F9-F1
#
_entry.id   AF-A0A4V3E3F9-F1
#
_cell.length_a   1.000
_cell.length_b   1.000
_cell.length_c   1.000
_cell.angle_alpha   90.00
_cell.angle_beta   90.00
_cell.angle_gamma   90.00
#
_symmetry.space_group_name_H-M   'P 1'
#
loop_
_entity.id
_entity.type
_entity.pdbx_description
1 polymer ?
#
loop_
_entity_poly.entity_id
_entity_poly.type
_entity_poly.pdbx_seq_one_letter_code
_entity_poly.pdbx_strand_id
1 'polypeptide(L)' 'MIRKKKSKKVIETQHVFTENNQVFIKNESSYKKSTRTVWSPIPFKWVSIAKVQETLVLK' A
#
# COMPACT_ATOMS: atom_id res chain seq x y z
N MET A 1 29.65 -23.58 -18.00
CA MET A 1 28.34 -23.77 -17.33
C MET A 1 27.93 -22.44 -16.70
N ILE A 2 26.87 -21.78 -17.19
CA ILE A 2 26.39 -20.50 -16.65
C ILE A 2 25.28 -20.78 -15.64
N ARG A 3 25.53 -20.53 -14.35
CA ARG A 3 24.51 -20.66 -13.29
C ARG A 3 23.64 -19.39 -13.30
N LYS A 4 22.42 -19.47 -13.84
CA LYS A 4 21.43 -18.38 -13.72
C LYS A 4 20.99 -18.24 -12.27
N LYS A 5 21.44 -17.17 -11.61
CA LYS A 5 21.04 -16.83 -10.24
C LYS A 5 19.59 -16.31 -10.28
N LYS A 6 18.62 -17.14 -9.85
CA LYS A 6 17.23 -16.74 -9.69
C LYS A 6 17.15 -15.85 -8.44
N SER A 7 17.11 -14.53 -8.60
CA SER A 7 16.80 -13.62 -7.49
C SER A 7 15.34 -13.85 -7.10
N LYS A 8 15.09 -14.35 -5.90
CA LYS A 8 13.73 -14.33 -5.33
C LYS A 8 13.37 -12.86 -5.16
N LYS A 9 12.46 -12.35 -5.99
CA LYS A 9 11.87 -11.03 -5.81
C LYS A 9 11.02 -11.11 -4.54
N VAL A 10 11.53 -10.58 -3.43
CA VAL A 10 10.78 -10.47 -2.19
C VAL A 10 9.69 -9.43 -2.42
N ILE A 11 8.45 -9.77 -2.08
CA ILE A 11 7.36 -8.79 -2.06
C ILE A 11 7.42 -8.14 -0.68
N GLU A 12 7.78 -6.86 -0.66
CA GLU A 12 7.73 -6.06 0.57
C GLU A 12 6.27 -5.80 0.93
N THR A 13 5.91 -6.07 2.19
CA THR A 13 4.55 -5.85 2.72
C THR A 13 4.53 -4.58 3.54
N GLN A 14 3.54 -3.72 3.33
CA GLN A 14 3.39 -2.46 4.06
C GLN A 14 2.17 -2.52 4.99
N HIS A 15 2.25 -1.82 6.11
CA HIS A 15 1.12 -1.68 7.04
C HIS A 15 0.34 -0.40 6.71
N VAL A 16 -0.99 -0.52 6.67
CA VAL A 16 -1.91 0.58 6.40
C VAL A 16 -3.06 0.58 7.41
N PHE A 17 -3.59 1.77 7.72
CA PHE A 17 -4.84 1.91 8.46
C PHE A 17 -5.66 3.08 7.90
N THR A 18 -6.92 3.17 8.32
CA THR A 18 -7.85 4.21 7.88
C THR A 18 -8.54 4.86 9.07
N GLU A 19 -8.63 6.18 9.07
CA GLU A 19 -9.33 6.97 10.09
C GLU A 19 -9.90 8.23 9.43
N ASN A 20 -11.15 8.60 9.73
CA ASN A 20 -11.79 9.82 9.22
C ASN A 20 -11.69 10.02 7.70
N ASN A 21 -11.95 8.96 6.92
CA ASN A 21 -11.81 8.91 5.45
C ASN A 21 -10.39 9.18 4.91
N GLN A 22 -9.37 9.25 5.77
CA GLN A 22 -7.97 9.35 5.40
C GLN A 22 -7.28 7.99 5.53
N VAL A 23 -6.43 7.65 4.56
CA VAL A 23 -5.60 6.44 4.60
C VAL A 23 -4.19 6.81 5.03
N PHE A 24 -3.60 6.00 5.89
CA PHE A 24 -2.27 6.19 6.45
C PHE A 24 -1.39 4.97 6.20
N ILE A 25 -0.12 5.21 5.92
CA ILE A 25 0.90 4.19 5.70
C ILE A 25 1.97 4.26 6.77
N LYS A 26 2.47 3.10 7.21
CA LYS A 26 3.55 3.04 8.20
C LYS A 26 4.87 3.37 7.51
N ASN A 27 5.58 4.37 8.02
CA ASN A 27 6.89 4.72 7.50
C ASN A 27 7.95 3.74 8.04
N GLU A 28 8.58 2.98 7.14
CA GLU A 28 9.64 2.03 7.49
C GLU A 28 11.03 2.69 7.59
N SER A 29 11.13 4.00 7.35
CA SER A 29 12.41 4.73 7.29
C SER A 29 13.18 4.82 8.61
N SER A 30 12.66 4.27 9.71
CA SER A 30 13.36 4.20 10.99
C SER A 30 14.19 2.93 11.19
N TYR A 31 14.89 2.45 10.13
CA TYR A 31 16.00 1.50 10.30
C TYR A 31 17.08 2.00 11.27
N LYS A 32 17.07 3.30 11.62
CA LYS A 32 17.79 3.87 12.76
C LYS A 32 16.82 4.34 13.84
N LYS A 33 16.63 3.50 14.87
CA LYS A 33 16.38 3.88 16.28
C LYS A 33 15.24 4.87 16.61
N SER A 34 14.25 5.13 15.75
CA SER A 34 13.02 5.79 16.21
C SER A 34 12.10 4.76 16.84
N THR A 35 11.96 4.80 18.16
CA THR A 35 10.95 4.04 18.92
C THR A 35 9.51 4.50 18.63
N ARG A 36 9.35 5.56 17.84
CA ARG A 36 8.04 6.10 17.45
C ARG A 36 7.70 5.60 16.06
N THR A 37 6.64 4.79 16.00
CA THR A 37 5.97 4.46 14.76
C THR A 37 5.41 5.73 14.15
N VAL A 38 5.93 6.15 13.00
CA VAL A 38 5.43 7.31 12.27
C VAL A 38 4.52 6.83 11.14
N TRP A 39 3.35 7.45 11.04
CA TRP A 39 2.38 7.20 9.99
C TRP A 39 2.24 8.44 9.12
N SER A 40 2.17 8.24 7.80
CA SER A 40 1.99 9.32 6.84
C SER A 40 0.65 9.18 6.11
N PRO A 41 -0.10 10.27 5.91
CA PRO A 41 -1.30 10.23 5.08
C PRO A 41 -0.91 10.01 3.63
N ILE A 42 -1.71 9.23 2.91
CA ILE A 42 -1.55 9.02 1.47
C ILE A 42 -2.75 9.57 0.69
N PRO A 43 -2.55 10.09 -0.53
CA PRO A 43 -3.65 10.48 -1.39
C PRO A 43 -4.42 9.23 -1.80
N PHE A 44 -5.61 9.05 -1.24
CA PHE A 44 -6.51 7.95 -1.55
C PHE A 44 -7.91 8.47 -1.83
N LYS A 45 -8.57 7.93 -2.85
CA LYS A 45 -9.92 8.31 -3.23
C LYS A 45 -10.87 7.14 -2.98
N TRP A 46 -11.82 7.35 -2.07
CA TRP A 46 -12.93 6.44 -1.90
C TRP A 46 -13.85 6.52 -3.11
N VAL A 47 -14.21 5.36 -3.66
CA VAL A 47 -15.16 5.26 -4.77
C VAL A 47 -16.34 4.42 -4.28
N SER A 48 -17.55 4.92 -4.49
CA SER A 48 -18.76 4.16 -4.20
C SER A 48 -18.86 2.95 -5.12
N ILE A 49 -19.23 1.80 -4.56
CA ILE A 49 -19.47 0.57 -5.32
C ILE A 49 -20.51 0.79 -6.40
N ALA A 50 -21.57 1.57 -6.13
CA ALA A 50 -22.60 1.87 -7.13
C ALA A 50 -22.03 2.55 -8.39
N LYS A 51 -21.11 3.51 -8.21
CA LYS A 51 -20.42 4.19 -9.33
C LYS A 51 -19.50 3.24 -10.11
N VAL A 52 -18.90 2.26 -9.44
CA VAL A 52 -18.10 1.23 -10.10
C VAL A 52 -19.01 0.30 -10.89
N GLN A 53 -20.15 -0.08 -10.33
CA GLN A 53 -21.11 -0.95 -11.01
C GLN A 53 -21.67 -0.31 -12.29
N GLU A 54 -22.01 0.98 -12.28
CA GLU A 54 -22.43 1.72 -13.48
C GLU A 54 -21.41 1.65 -14.64
N THR A 55 -20.12 1.58 -14.32
CA THR A 55 -19.05 1.50 -15.32
C THR A 55 -18.69 0.08 -15.73
N LEU A 56 -19.06 -0.92 -14.91
CA LEU A 56 -18.82 -2.34 -15.17
C LEU A 56 -19.96 -3.06 -15.89
N VAL A 57 -21.15 -2.44 -15.99
CA VAL A 57 -22.18 -2.96 -16.89
C VAL A 57 -21.68 -2.78 -18.32
N LEU A 58 -21.08 -3.84 -18.87
CA LEU A 58 -20.77 -4.00 -20.28
C LEU A 58 -22.01 -3.60 -21.08
N LYS A 59 -21.90 -2.55 -21.90
CA LYS A 59 -22.86 -2.28 -22.97
C LYS A 59 -22.78 -3.38 -24.02
#